data_AF-A0A7C4PCA9-F1
#
_entry.id   AF-A0A7C4PCA9-F1
#
_cell.length_a   1.000
_cell.length_b   1.000
_cell.length_c   1.000
_cell.angle_alpha   90.00
_cell.angle_beta   90.00
_cell.angle_gamma   90.00
#
_symmetry.space_group_name_H-M   'P 1'
#
loop_
_entity.id
_entity.type
_entity.pdbx_description
1 polymer ?
#
loop_
_entity_poly.entity_id
_entity_poly.type
_entity_poly.pdbx_seq_one_letter_code
_entity_poly.pdbx_strand_id
1 'polypeptide(L)' 'MAHQVVRLIYPESLLSVPVINQLIRHFDITVNILRAQIGGGERWLEVQLAGDPAIINEAINWLEAQGIEIEFQPSP' A
#
# COMPACT_ATOMS: atom_id res chain seq x y z
N MET A 1 11.64 -13.84 4.36
CA MET A 1 10.62 -12.77 4.50
C MET A 1 11.28 -11.46 4.15
N ALA A 2 10.73 -10.74 3.18
CA ALA A 2 11.19 -9.42 2.76
C ALA A 2 10.29 -8.34 3.34
N HIS A 3 10.83 -7.12 3.46
CA HIS A 3 10.14 -5.95 3.94
C HIS A 3 10.28 -4.85 2.88
N GLN A 4 9.18 -4.22 2.49
CA GLN A 4 9.17 -3.13 1.52
C GLN A 4 8.37 -1.96 2.08
N VAL A 5 8.99 -0.78 2.14
CA VAL A 5 8.29 0.45 2.54
C VAL A 5 7.83 1.18 1.28
N VAL A 6 6.54 1.50 1.22
CA VAL A 6 5.92 2.23 0.11
C VAL A 6 4.96 3.28 0.65
N ARG A 7 4.86 4.40 -0.06
CA ARG A 7 3.76 5.34 0.08
C ARG A 7 2.72 5.05 -1.00
N LEU A 8 1.49 4.84 -0.54
CA LEU A 8 0.30 4.62 -1.34
C LEU A 8 -0.44 5.94 -1.44
N ILE A 9 -0.52 6.54 -2.63
CA ILE A 9 -1.24 7.78 -2.88
C ILE A 9 -2.63 7.43 -3.42
N TYR A 10 -3.65 7.86 -2.69
CA TYR A 10 -5.04 7.49 -2.95
C TYR A 10 -5.75 8.53 -3.83
N PRO A 11 -6.33 8.12 -4.97
CA PRO A 11 -7.27 8.96 -5.69
C PRO A 11 -8.58 9.09 -4.92
N GLU A 12 -9.34 10.14 -5.21
CA GLU A 12 -10.61 10.43 -4.54
C GLU A 12 -11.66 9.31 -4.71
N SER A 13 -11.63 8.59 -5.84
CA SER A 13 -12.53 7.48 -6.15
C SER A 13 -12.37 6.27 -5.21
N LEU A 14 -11.22 6.12 -4.54
CA LEU A 14 -10.92 4.97 -3.69
C LEU A 14 -11.11 5.24 -2.19
N LEU A 15 -11.52 6.44 -1.78
CA LEU A 15 -11.67 6.77 -0.35
C LEU A 15 -12.74 5.95 0.38
N SER A 16 -13.79 5.54 -0.33
CA SER A 16 -14.86 4.69 0.22
C SER A 16 -14.56 3.19 0.06
N VAL A 17 -13.41 2.84 -0.54
CA VAL A 17 -13.02 1.45 -0.81
C VAL A 17 -12.06 0.98 0.29
N PRO A 18 -12.33 -0.17 0.94
CA PRO A 18 -11.47 -0.69 2.00
C PRO A 18 -10.24 -1.41 1.42
N VAL A 19 -9.41 -0.70 0.65
CA VAL A 19 -8.30 -1.28 -0.13
C VAL A 19 -7.33 -2.07 0.76
N ILE A 20 -6.89 -1.52 1.90
CA ILE A 20 -5.94 -2.23 2.79
C ILE A 20 -6.54 -3.54 3.31
N ASN A 21 -7.85 -3.56 3.61
CA ASN A 21 -8.53 -4.77 4.02
C ASN A 21 -8.57 -5.81 2.88
N GLN A 22 -8.87 -5.37 1.67
CA GLN A 22 -8.83 -6.24 0.49
C GLN A 22 -7.43 -6.79 0.27
N LEU A 23 -6.39 -5.95 0.36
CA LEU A 23 -4.99 -6.34 0.21
C LEU A 23 -4.62 -7.48 1.17
N ILE A 24 -4.87 -7.31 2.47
CA ILE A 24 -4.53 -8.32 3.51
C ILE A 24 -5.36 -9.61 3.34
N ARG A 25 -6.56 -9.52 2.75
CA ARG A 25 -7.41 -10.70 2.50
C ARG A 25 -7.03 -11.47 1.24
N HIS A 26 -6.46 -10.80 0.23
CA HIS A 26 -6.10 -11.42 -1.05
C HIS A 26 -4.67 -11.94 -1.07
N PHE A 27 -3.77 -11.33 -0.31
CA PHE A 27 -2.35 -11.66 -0.31
C PHE A 27 -1.89 -12.06 1.08
N ASP A 28 -1.04 -13.07 1.17
CA ASP A 28 -0.40 -13.51 2.42
C ASP A 28 0.73 -12.56 2.81
N ILE A 29 0.36 -11.32 3.17
CA ILE A 29 1.28 -10.27 3.60
C ILE A 29 0.76 -9.60 4.86
N THR A 30 1.70 -9.11 5.67
CA THR A 30 1.42 -8.17 6.75
C THR A 30 1.58 -6.76 6.25
N VAL A 31 0.66 -5.88 6.64
CA VAL A 31 0.72 -4.44 6.38
C VAL A 31 0.86 -3.73 7.71
N ASN A 32 1.96 -3.01 7.90
CA ASN A 32 2.17 -2.14 9.05
C ASN A 32 2.09 -0.67 8.58
N ILE A 33 1.17 0.10 9.13
CA ILE A 33 0.99 1.52 8.76
C ILE A 33 1.98 2.36 9.57
N LEU A 34 2.88 3.04 8.88
CA LEU A 34 3.91 3.89 9.49
C LEU A 34 3.42 5.32 9.65
N ARG A 35 2.81 5.88 8.59
CA ARG A 35 2.31 7.26 8.53
C ARG A 35 1.08 7.36 7.64
N ALA A 36 0.25 8.38 7.86
CA ALA A 36 -0.96 8.60 7.09
C ALA A 36 -1.27 10.11 6.97
N GLN A 37 -1.67 10.55 5.78
CA GLN A 37 -2.26 11.86 5.52
C GLN A 37 -3.60 11.66 4.81
N ILE A 38 -4.71 11.96 5.49
CA ILE A 38 -6.06 11.66 4.98
C ILE A 38 -6.88 12.95 4.71
N GLY A 39 -6.46 14.11 5.21
CA GLY A 39 -7.20 15.37 5.09
C GLY A 39 -6.48 16.44 4.27
N GLY A 40 -7.21 17.10 3.36
CA GLY A 40 -6.72 18.23 2.55
C GLY A 40 -5.64 17.85 1.52
N GLY A 41 -5.75 18.39 0.30
CA GLY A 41 -4.75 18.15 -0.76
C GLY A 41 -4.57 16.66 -1.11
N GLU A 42 -3.31 16.26 -1.24
CA GLU A 42 -2.89 14.88 -1.54
C GLU A 42 -3.09 13.95 -0.34
N ARG A 43 -3.62 12.75 -0.59
CA ARG A 43 -4.00 11.76 0.44
C ARG A 43 -3.15 10.52 0.27
N TRP A 44 -2.45 10.10 1.32
CA TRP A 44 -1.52 8.98 1.22
C TRP A 44 -1.37 8.18 2.52
N LEU A 45 -0.94 6.92 2.38
CA LEU A 45 -0.55 6.02 3.46
C LEU A 45 0.86 5.52 3.22
N GLU A 46 1.77 5.72 4.18
CA GLU A 46 3.08 5.08 4.16
C GLU A 46 2.99 3.79 4.97
N VAL A 47 3.29 2.68 4.32
CA VAL A 47 3.15 1.34 4.88
C VAL A 47 4.43 0.53 4.67
N GLN A 48 4.70 -0.37 5.61
CA GLN A 48 5.65 -1.45 5.44
C GLN A 48 4.88 -2.73 5.12
N LEU A 49 5.14 -3.30 3.96
CA LEU A 49 4.69 -4.61 3.55
C LEU A 49 5.72 -5.66 3.97
N ALA A 50 5.30 -6.73 4.61
CA ALA A 50 6.17 -7.83 5.01
C ALA A 50 5.57 -9.18 4.58
N GLY A 51 6.40 -10.03 3.97
CA GLY A 51 5.93 -11.32 3.41
C GLY A 51 6.94 -11.97 2.47
N ASP A 52 6.44 -12.85 1.60
CA ASP A 52 7.23 -13.39 0.49
C ASP A 52 7.49 -12.29 -0.57
N PRO A 53 8.73 -12.10 -1.06
CA PRO A 53 9.04 -11.07 -2.05
C PRO A 53 8.20 -11.14 -3.32
N ALA A 54 7.87 -12.34 -3.82
CA ALA A 54 7.05 -12.50 -5.02
C ALA A 54 5.61 -12.03 -4.76
N ILE A 55 5.05 -12.38 -3.61
CA ILE A 55 3.71 -11.96 -3.19
C ILE A 55 3.66 -10.45 -2.96
N ILE A 56 4.71 -9.84 -2.38
CA ILE A 56 4.81 -8.38 -2.24
C ILE A 56 4.76 -7.70 -3.60
N ASN A 57 5.51 -8.21 -4.60
CA ASN A 57 5.48 -7.64 -5.94
C ASN A 57 4.11 -7.77 -6.61
N GLU A 58 3.45 -8.93 -6.47
CA GLU A 58 2.07 -9.11 -6.97
C GLU A 58 1.08 -8.16 -6.30
N ALA A 59 1.20 -7.99 -4.99
CA ALA A 59 0.38 -7.06 -4.21
C ALA A 59 0.57 -5.60 -4.64
N ILE A 60 1.81 -5.18 -4.93
CA ILE A 60 2.11 -3.84 -5.45
C ILE A 60 1.48 -3.63 -6.83
N ASN A 61 1.68 -4.58 -7.75
CA ASN A 61 1.08 -4.52 -9.08
C ASN A 61 -0.47 -4.46 -9.00
N TRP A 62 -1.06 -5.17 -8.05
CA TRP A 62 -2.51 -5.13 -7.83
C TRP A 62 -2.98 -3.75 -7.33
N LEU A 63 -2.24 -3.12 -6.42
CA LEU A 63 -2.53 -1.76 -5.94
C LEU A 63 -2.47 -0.74 -7.08
N GLU A 64 -1.42 -0.80 -7.92
CA GLU A 64 -1.28 0.05 -9.11
C GLU A 64 -2.45 -0.15 -10.08
N ALA A 65 -2.87 -1.40 -10.28
CA ALA A 65 -4.03 -1.73 -11.13
C ALA A 65 -5.36 -1.21 -10.58
N GLN A 66 -5.49 -0.98 -9.26
CA GLN A 66 -6.65 -0.28 -8.69
C GLN A 66 -6.63 1.24 -8.94
N GLY A 67 -5.50 1.78 -9.40
CA GLY A 67 -5.28 3.22 -9.59
C GLY A 67 -4.61 3.90 -8.39
N ILE A 68 -4.00 3.15 -7.48
CA ILE A 68 -3.19 3.69 -6.39
C ILE A 68 -1.79 3.94 -6.93
N GLU A 69 -1.28 5.16 -6.73
CA GLU A 69 0.09 5.47 -7.08
C GLU A 69 1.05 5.02 -5.97
N ILE A 70 2.18 4.43 -6.36
CA ILE A 70 3.15 3.81 -5.44
C ILE A 70 4.46 4.58 -5.51
N GLU A 71 4.88 5.14 -4.37
CA GLU A 71 6.23 5.67 -4.20
C GLU A 71 7.06 4.75 -3.30
N PHE A 72 8.12 4.15 -3.84
CA PHE A 72 9.07 3.38 -3.05
C PHE A 72 9.83 4.29 -2.10
N GLN A 73 9.80 3.96 -0.81
CA GLN A 73 10.55 4.71 0.19
C GLN A 73 11.93 4.07 0.37
N PRO A 74 12.99 4.87 0.53
CA PRO A 74 14.30 4.34 0.85
C PRO A 74 14.22 3.56 2.17
N SER A 75 14.94 2.44 2.24
CA SER A 75 15.16 1.77 3.52
C SER A 75 15.83 2.76 4.48
N PRO A 76 15.37 2.87 5.74
CA PRO A 76 16.06 3.67 6.75
C PRO A 76 17.48 3.16 6.98
#